data_AF-Q9ACR3-F1
#
_entry.id   AF-Q9ACR3-F1
#
_cell.length_a   1.000
_cell.length_b   1.000
_cell.length_c   1.000
_cell.angle_alpha   90.00
_cell.angle_beta   90.00
_cell.angle_gamma   90.00
#
_symmetry.space_group_name_H-M   'P 1'
#
loop_
_entity.id
_entity.type
_entity.pdbx_description
1 polymer ?
#
loop_
_entity_poly.entity_id
_entity_poly.type
_entity_poly.pdbx_seq_one_letter_code
_entity_poly.pdbx_strand_id
1 'polypeptide(L)'
;MNSWESDRTYQAVVQAFVYGDPLDCVGGPLDVRAVVADISTQAKDGFLLEKVPWDRFPEGASVRQEMERLRSGDAVRGGLSVLMGLCANDMRAAVALAVPFLIRVGTAPEASQRAQALAVTAEAARYAAPGRVHPCRHAAVPW
;
A
#
# COMPACT_ATOMS: atom_id res chain seq x y z
N MET A 1 -25.09 -7.98 8.25
CA MET A 1 -24.51 -8.13 6.90
C MET A 1 -24.36 -6.74 6.33
N ASN A 2 -23.13 -6.25 6.32
CA ASN A 2 -22.84 -4.93 5.78
C ASN A 2 -22.86 -5.00 4.25
N SER A 3 -23.35 -3.96 3.56
CA SER A 3 -23.56 -3.99 2.11
C SER A 3 -22.30 -4.29 1.30
N TRP A 4 -21.12 -3.96 1.84
CA TRP A 4 -19.82 -4.23 1.22
C TRP A 4 -19.38 -5.71 1.33
N GLU A 5 -19.88 -6.48 2.30
CA GLU A 5 -19.59 -7.92 2.40
C GLU A 5 -20.22 -8.70 1.24
N SER A 6 -21.25 -8.14 0.59
CA SER A 6 -21.91 -8.73 -0.58
C SER A 6 -21.33 -8.25 -1.92
N ASP A 7 -20.38 -7.32 -1.90
CA ASP A 7 -19.73 -6.81 -3.12
C ASP A 7 -18.82 -7.89 -3.72
N ARG A 8 -19.08 -8.28 -4.97
CA ARG A 8 -18.30 -9.33 -5.66
C ARG A 8 -16.85 -8.96 -5.87
N THR A 9 -16.55 -7.68 -6.08
CA THR A 9 -15.18 -7.17 -6.22
C THR A 9 -14.45 -7.32 -4.90
N TYR A 10 -15.10 -6.90 -3.81
CA TYR A 10 -14.57 -7.07 -2.47
C TYR A 10 -14.32 -8.55 -2.12
N GLN A 11 -15.28 -9.44 -2.41
CA GLN A 11 -15.14 -10.87 -2.18
C GLN A 11 -14.02 -11.50 -3.01
N ALA A 12 -13.85 -11.09 -4.26
CA ALA A 12 -12.74 -11.57 -5.10
C ALA A 12 -11.38 -11.13 -4.55
N VAL A 13 -11.28 -9.89 -4.05
CA VAL A 13 -10.07 -9.37 -3.38
C VAL A 13 -9.80 -10.13 -2.08
N VAL A 14 -10.80 -10.35 -1.23
CA VAL A 14 -10.65 -11.13 0.00
C VAL A 14 -10.21 -12.56 -0.30
N GLN A 15 -10.81 -13.21 -1.29
CA GLN A 15 -10.39 -14.55 -1.72
C GLN A 15 -8.93 -14.56 -2.18
N ALA A 16 -8.51 -13.62 -3.02
CA ALA A 16 -7.14 -13.55 -3.49
C ALA A 16 -6.11 -13.28 -2.38
N PHE A 17 -6.41 -12.40 -1.42
CA PHE A 17 -5.45 -11.98 -0.39
C PHE A 17 -5.48 -12.82 0.89
N VAL A 18 -6.63 -13.38 1.27
CA VAL A 18 -6.79 -14.14 2.53
C VAL A 18 -6.68 -15.65 2.31
N TYR A 19 -7.16 -16.14 1.16
CA TYR A 19 -7.30 -17.58 0.92
C TYR A 19 -6.51 -18.09 -0.31
N GLY A 20 -6.08 -17.20 -1.21
CA GLY A 20 -5.37 -17.54 -2.44
C GLY A 20 -3.87 -17.76 -2.24
N ASP A 21 -3.26 -18.52 -3.16
CA ASP A 21 -1.80 -18.55 -3.28
C ASP A 21 -1.34 -17.22 -3.91
N PRO A 22 -0.45 -16.45 -3.26
CA PRO A 22 0.12 -15.24 -3.86
C PRO A 22 0.72 -15.46 -5.25
N LEU A 23 1.17 -16.68 -5.57
CA LEU A 23 1.71 -17.04 -6.88
C LEU A 23 0.65 -17.03 -8.00
N ASP A 24 -0.63 -17.26 -7.67
CA ASP A 24 -1.73 -17.24 -8.65
C ASP A 24 -1.98 -15.84 -9.21
N CYS A 25 -1.55 -14.80 -8.49
CA CYS A 25 -1.73 -13.41 -8.88
C CYS A 25 -0.57 -12.85 -9.71
N VAL A 26 0.54 -13.59 -9.89
CA VAL A 26 1.79 -13.09 -10.47
C VAL A 26 1.58 -12.51 -11.87
N GLY A 27 2.08 -11.29 -12.08
CA GLY A 27 1.92 -10.56 -13.34
C GLY A 27 0.49 -10.05 -13.61
N GLY A 28 -0.46 -10.37 -12.74
CA GLY A 28 -1.87 -9.98 -12.86
C GLY A 28 -2.20 -8.64 -12.19
N PRO A 29 -3.48 -8.25 -12.21
CA PRO A 29 -3.95 -6.97 -11.68
C PRO A 29 -3.84 -6.81 -10.16
N LEU A 30 -3.53 -7.90 -9.44
CA LEU A 30 -3.30 -7.93 -7.99
C LEU A 30 -1.82 -8.20 -7.61
N ASP A 31 -0.93 -8.49 -8.58
CA ASP A 31 0.52 -8.50 -8.31
C ASP A 31 1.00 -7.08 -8.13
N VAL A 32 1.30 -6.71 -6.89
CA VAL A 32 1.77 -5.38 -6.53
C VAL A 32 2.99 -4.94 -7.33
N ARG A 33 3.87 -5.86 -7.73
CA ARG A 33 5.05 -5.53 -8.55
C ARG A 33 4.64 -5.15 -9.96
N ALA A 34 3.71 -5.89 -10.55
CA ALA A 34 3.16 -5.58 -11.87
C ALA A 34 2.42 -4.23 -11.84
N VAL A 35 1.60 -4.00 -10.81
CA VAL A 35 0.88 -2.73 -10.64
C VAL A 35 1.84 -1.56 -10.47
N VAL A 36 2.83 -1.65 -9.59
CA VAL A 36 3.83 -0.57 -9.38
C VAL A 36 4.64 -0.31 -10.65
N ALA A 37 4.96 -1.35 -11.41
CA ALA A 37 5.65 -1.22 -12.70
C ALA A 37 4.79 -0.48 -13.74
N ASP A 38 3.49 -0.75 -13.77
CA ASP A 38 2.53 -0.16 -14.72
C ASP A 38 2.18 1.31 -14.42
N ILE A 39 2.41 1.79 -13.18
CA ILE A 39 2.27 3.22 -12.88
C ILE A 39 3.23 4.02 -13.77
N SER A 40 2.68 4.86 -14.64
CA SER A 40 3.48 5.69 -15.56
C SER A 40 4.48 6.59 -14.82
N THR A 41 5.61 6.87 -15.47
CA THR A 41 6.60 7.83 -14.96
C THR A 41 5.98 9.21 -14.72
N GLN A 42 5.09 9.67 -15.61
CA GLN A 42 4.36 10.93 -15.42
C GLN A 42 3.52 10.94 -14.13
N ALA A 43 2.86 9.84 -13.81
CA ALA A 43 2.08 9.73 -12.58
C ALA A 43 2.98 9.76 -11.34
N LYS A 44 4.11 9.04 -11.37
CA LYS A 44 5.12 9.04 -10.29
C LYS A 44 5.70 10.43 -10.07
N ASP A 45 6.10 11.11 -11.14
CA ASP A 45 6.75 12.42 -11.08
C ASP A 45 5.80 13.56 -10.72
N GLY A 46 4.58 13.52 -11.24
CA GLY A 46 3.53 14.49 -10.98
C GLY A 46 2.78 14.26 -9.66
N PHE A 47 3.11 13.20 -8.91
CA PHE A 47 2.38 12.80 -7.71
C PHE A 47 0.88 12.60 -7.96
N LEU A 48 0.53 11.98 -9.09
CA LEU A 48 -0.85 11.77 -9.55
C LEU A 48 -1.45 10.52 -8.89
N LEU A 49 -1.84 10.65 -7.63
CA LEU A 49 -2.36 9.54 -6.82
C LEU A 49 -3.63 8.94 -7.42
N GLU A 50 -4.45 9.71 -8.13
CA GLU A 50 -5.67 9.23 -8.77
C GLU A 50 -5.43 8.23 -9.92
N LYS A 51 -4.19 8.11 -10.41
CA LYS A 51 -3.81 7.16 -11.46
C LYS A 51 -3.41 5.77 -10.93
N VAL A 52 -3.35 5.62 -9.62
CA VAL A 52 -2.98 4.35 -8.97
C VAL A 52 -4.27 3.59 -8.60
N PRO A 53 -4.36 2.28 -8.89
CA PRO A 53 -5.56 1.48 -8.63
C PRO A 53 -5.61 1.03 -7.16
N TRP A 54 -5.75 1.99 -6.25
CA TRP A 54 -5.76 1.76 -4.80
C TRP A 54 -6.86 0.80 -4.35
N ASP A 55 -8.01 0.85 -4.99
CA ASP A 55 -9.21 0.06 -4.71
C ASP A 55 -9.01 -1.45 -4.90
N ARG A 56 -7.93 -1.86 -5.58
CA ARG A 56 -7.58 -3.28 -5.78
C ARG A 56 -6.93 -3.92 -4.55
N PHE A 57 -6.46 -3.12 -3.59
CA PHE A 57 -5.69 -3.60 -2.45
C PHE A 57 -6.42 -3.26 -1.14
N PRO A 58 -6.50 -4.20 -0.19
CA PRO A 58 -6.98 -3.90 1.16
C PRO A 58 -6.24 -2.71 1.77
N GLU A 59 -6.94 -1.78 2.41
CA GLU A 59 -6.39 -0.51 2.93
C GLU A 59 -5.80 0.45 1.88
N GLY A 60 -5.90 0.17 0.58
CA GLY A 60 -5.35 1.05 -0.46
C GLY A 60 -5.98 2.45 -0.46
N ALA A 61 -7.28 2.57 -0.17
CA ALA A 61 -7.94 3.87 -0.02
C ALA A 61 -7.40 4.68 1.18
N SER A 62 -7.13 4.01 2.30
CA SER A 62 -6.49 4.59 3.49
C SER A 62 -5.07 5.08 3.15
N VAL A 63 -4.28 4.25 2.46
CA VAL A 63 -2.95 4.64 1.98
C VAL A 63 -3.02 5.88 1.08
N ARG A 64 -3.94 5.90 0.11
CA ARG A 64 -4.16 7.08 -0.75
C ARG A 64 -4.44 8.32 0.09
N GLN A 65 -5.34 8.22 1.08
CA GLN A 65 -5.70 9.34 1.94
C GLN A 65 -4.49 9.90 2.69
N GLU A 66 -3.63 9.05 3.24
CA GLU A 66 -2.40 9.51 3.88
C GLU A 66 -1.43 10.14 2.87
N MET A 67 -1.30 9.59 1.67
CA MET A 67 -0.47 10.19 0.62
C MET A 67 -0.97 11.58 0.18
N GLU A 68 -2.29 11.79 0.14
CA GLU A 68 -2.87 13.12 -0.13
C GLU A 68 -2.54 14.13 0.98
N ARG A 69 -2.58 13.71 2.25
CA ARG A 69 -2.16 14.55 3.38
C ARG A 69 -0.65 14.85 3.36
N LEU A 70 0.17 13.89 2.93
CA LEU A 70 1.59 14.12 2.71
C LEU A 70 1.82 15.15 1.61
N ARG A 71 1.03 15.10 0.53
CA ARG A 71 1.08 16.05 -0.58
C ARG A 71 0.66 17.46 -0.18
N SER A 72 -0.34 17.61 0.69
CA SER A 72 -0.81 18.93 1.15
C SER A 72 0.06 19.58 2.22
N GLY A 73 0.92 18.80 2.90
CA GLY A 73 1.78 19.28 3.99
C GLY A 73 1.10 19.36 5.35
N ASP A 74 -0.19 19.01 5.46
CA ASP A 74 -1.01 19.26 6.65
C ASP A 74 -0.74 18.32 7.83
N ALA A 75 -0.16 17.14 7.61
CA ALA A 75 -0.07 16.12 8.67
C ALA A 75 1.12 15.16 8.51
N VAL A 76 2.26 15.66 8.04
CA VAL A 76 3.29 14.81 7.45
C VAL A 76 3.92 13.79 8.42
N ARG A 77 4.01 14.11 9.72
CA ARG A 77 4.50 13.18 10.76
C ARG A 77 3.46 12.08 11.11
N GLY A 78 2.18 12.43 11.08
CA GLY A 78 1.08 11.49 11.32
C GLY A 78 0.95 10.47 10.19
N GLY A 79 0.90 10.94 8.95
CA GLY A 79 0.69 10.08 7.78
C GLY A 79 1.76 9.01 7.61
N LEU A 80 3.05 9.35 7.73
CA LEU A 80 4.13 8.35 7.64
C LEU A 80 4.08 7.32 8.78
N SER A 81 3.61 7.71 9.96
CA SER A 81 3.45 6.79 11.09
C SER A 81 2.28 5.83 10.86
N VAL A 82 1.18 6.30 10.26
CA VAL A 82 0.05 5.45 9.84
C VAL A 82 0.50 4.44 8.78
N LEU A 83 1.24 4.87 7.76
CA LEU A 83 1.76 3.96 6.73
C LEU A 83 2.67 2.88 7.32
N MET A 84 3.50 3.23 8.31
CA MET A 84 4.31 2.25 9.05
C MET A 84 3.43 1.24 9.81
N GLY A 85 2.37 1.71 10.45
CA GLY A 85 1.38 0.85 11.14
C GLY A 85 0.67 -0.09 10.17
N LEU A 86 0.32 0.37 8.97
CA LEU A 86 -0.26 -0.47 7.92
C LEU A 86 0.71 -1.57 7.48
N CYS A 87 2.00 -1.26 7.32
CA CYS A 87 2.99 -2.30 7.09
C CYS A 87 3.04 -3.32 8.23
N ALA A 88 2.99 -2.88 9.49
CA ALA A 88 2.98 -3.77 10.65
C ALA A 88 1.72 -4.67 10.72
N ASN A 89 0.60 -4.21 10.18
CA ASN A 89 -0.67 -4.94 10.09
C ASN A 89 -0.80 -5.81 8.82
N ASP A 90 0.33 -6.20 8.21
CA ASP A 90 0.41 -7.02 7.01
C ASP A 90 -0.25 -6.42 5.75
N MET A 91 -0.50 -5.11 5.73
CA MET A 91 -1.05 -4.37 4.57
C MET A 91 0.07 -3.82 3.66
N ARG A 92 1.23 -4.49 3.62
CA ARG A 92 2.42 -4.04 2.87
C ARG A 92 2.16 -3.90 1.37
N ALA A 93 1.29 -4.74 0.78
CA ALA A 93 0.95 -4.66 -0.63
C ALA A 93 0.27 -3.32 -0.98
N ALA A 94 -0.61 -2.81 -0.14
CA ALA A 94 -1.20 -1.48 -0.34
C ALA A 94 -0.18 -0.36 -0.14
N VAL A 95 0.69 -0.45 0.88
CA VAL A 95 1.73 0.55 1.11
C VAL A 95 2.79 0.55 0.00
N ALA A 96 3.07 -0.60 -0.62
CA ALA A 96 4.02 -0.71 -1.72
C ALA A 96 3.60 0.10 -2.96
N LEU A 97 2.30 0.33 -3.18
CA LEU A 97 1.82 1.26 -4.21
C LEU A 97 2.30 2.69 -3.99
N ALA A 98 2.53 3.09 -2.74
CA ALA A 98 3.01 4.41 -2.37
C ALA A 98 4.53 4.59 -2.51
N VAL A 99 5.30 3.49 -2.65
CA VAL A 99 6.78 3.51 -2.64
C VAL A 99 7.39 4.50 -3.65
N PRO A 100 6.95 4.57 -4.93
CA PRO A 100 7.53 5.51 -5.88
C PRO A 100 7.43 6.98 -5.39
N PHE A 101 6.31 7.31 -4.76
CA PHE A 101 6.05 8.65 -4.23
C PHE A 101 6.83 8.91 -2.93
N LEU A 102 6.93 7.92 -2.05
CA LEU A 102 7.70 7.99 -0.81
C LEU A 102 9.20 8.14 -1.07
N ILE A 103 9.75 7.47 -2.09
CA ILE A 103 11.13 7.67 -2.54
C ILE A 103 11.34 9.13 -2.94
N ARG A 104 10.42 9.71 -3.71
CA ARG A 104 10.50 11.11 -4.13
C ARG A 104 10.50 12.06 -2.93
N VAL A 105 9.58 11.86 -1.98
CA VAL A 105 9.55 12.60 -0.70
C VAL A 105 10.87 12.44 0.06
N GLY A 106 11.42 11.23 0.12
CA GLY A 106 12.72 10.95 0.72
C GLY A 106 13.86 11.71 0.06
N THR A 107 13.87 11.79 -1.27
CA THR A 107 14.96 12.40 -2.04
C THR A 107 14.86 13.92 -2.18
N ALA A 108 13.72 14.54 -1.82
CA ALA A 108 13.53 15.99 -1.96
C ALA A 108 14.51 16.78 -1.05
N PRO A 109 15.16 17.85 -1.56
CA PRO A 109 16.21 18.59 -0.83
C PRO A 109 15.76 19.15 0.53
N GLU A 110 14.50 19.56 0.63
CA GLU A 110 13.90 20.28 1.77
C GLU A 110 13.22 19.34 2.79
N ALA A 111 13.25 18.02 2.57
CA ALA A 111 12.41 17.09 3.31
C ALA A 111 12.92 16.78 4.73
N SER A 112 12.39 17.50 5.72
CA SER A 112 12.56 17.19 7.14
C SER A 112 12.12 15.76 7.53
N GLN A 113 11.29 15.08 6.71
CA GLN A 113 10.90 13.67 6.92
C GLN A 113 11.60 12.65 6.01
N ARG A 114 12.74 13.01 5.40
CA ARG A 114 13.49 12.11 4.51
C ARG A 114 13.71 10.71 5.10
N ALA A 115 14.23 10.66 6.33
CA ALA A 115 14.53 9.39 7.00
C ALA A 115 13.27 8.54 7.23
N GLN A 116 12.15 9.18 7.59
CA GLN A 116 10.92 8.47 7.89
C GLN A 116 10.23 7.95 6.62
N ALA A 117 10.22 8.71 5.52
CA ALA A 117 9.71 8.25 4.23
C ALA A 117 10.51 7.06 3.68
N LEU A 118 11.84 7.11 3.81
CA LEU A 118 12.71 5.99 3.43
C LEU A 118 12.54 4.77 4.35
N ALA A 119 12.26 4.99 5.64
CA ALA A 119 11.95 3.90 6.57
C ALA A 119 10.65 3.18 6.19
N VAL A 120 9.58 3.91 5.85
CA VAL A 120 8.33 3.32 5.35
C VAL A 120 8.58 2.55 4.05
N THR A 121 9.37 3.13 3.13
CA THR A 121 9.75 2.47 1.88
C THR A 121 10.48 1.15 2.14
N ALA A 122 11.47 1.17 3.03
CA ALA A 122 12.21 -0.02 3.40
C ALA A 122 11.30 -1.08 4.02
N GLU A 123 10.33 -0.67 4.83
CA GLU A 123 9.41 -1.61 5.47
C GLU A 123 8.38 -2.20 4.50
N ALA A 124 7.90 -1.42 3.54
CA ALA A 124 7.08 -1.95 2.44
C ALA A 124 7.88 -2.97 1.59
N ALA A 125 9.18 -2.75 1.42
CA ALA A 125 10.07 -3.63 0.65
C ALA A 125 10.46 -4.93 1.38
N ARG A 126 10.26 -5.05 2.70
CA ARG A 126 10.64 -6.24 3.48
C ARG A 126 9.84 -7.52 3.15
N TYR A 127 9.09 -7.55 2.05
CA TYR A 127 8.38 -8.73 1.56
C TYR A 127 9.28 -9.86 1.02
N ALA A 128 10.59 -9.85 1.29
CA ALA A 128 11.51 -10.85 0.77
C ALA A 128 12.52 -11.31 1.85
N ALA A 129 12.04 -12.10 2.80
CA ALA A 129 12.88 -13.14 3.41
C ALA A 129 12.14 -14.47 3.24
N PRO A 130 12.65 -15.42 2.43
CA PRO A 130 12.03 -16.73 2.30
C PRO A 130 11.99 -17.38 3.70
N GLY A 131 10.79 -17.60 4.23
CA GLY A 131 10.59 -18.21 5.55
C GLY A 131 9.46 -17.63 6.39
N ARG A 132 8.81 -16.52 6.00
CA ARG A 132 7.62 -16.00 6.68
C ARG A 132 6.49 -15.68 5.72
N VAL A 133 5.90 -16.74 5.16
CA VAL A 133 4.50 -16.65 4.70
C VAL A 133 3.67 -16.66 5.98
N HIS A 134 3.40 -15.49 6.55
CA HIS A 134 2.28 -15.38 7.48
C HIS A 134 1.03 -15.34 6.62
N PRO A 135 0.19 -16.39 6.60
CA PRO A 135 -1.17 -16.20 6.10
C PRO A 135 -1.75 -15.04 6.89
N CYS A 136 -2.46 -14.13 6.21
CA CYS A 136 -3.23 -13.08 6.85
C CYS A 136 -4.18 -13.73 7.86
N ARG A 137 -3.70 -13.95 9.09
CA ARG A 137 -4.56 -14.25 10.23
C ARG A 137 -5.20 -12.91 10.52
N HIS A 138 -6.39 -12.71 9.93
CA HIS A 138 -7.42 -11.93 10.57
C HIS A 138 -7.47 -12.40 12.03
N ALA A 139 -6.77 -11.71 12.91
CA ALA A 139 -7.21 -11.59 14.28
C ALA A 139 -8.58 -10.97 14.14
N ALA A 140 -9.61 -11.80 14.33
CA ALA A 140 -10.98 -11.35 14.44
C ALA A 140 -11.01 -10.25 15.51
N VAL A 141 -11.04 -8.99 15.06
CA VAL A 141 -11.46 -7.88 15.90
C VAL A 141 -12.97 -7.86 15.73
N PRO A 142 -13.76 -8.22 16.75
CA PRO A 142 -15.20 -8.09 16.67
C PRO A 142 -15.50 -6.59 16.63
N TRP A 143 -16.12 -6.15 15.54
CA TRP A 143 -16.93 -4.92 15.51
C TRP A 143 -18.38 -5.34 15.34
#